data_AF-A0AA50E0J8-F1
#
_entry.id   AF-A0AA50E0J8-F1
#
_cell.length_a   1.000
_cell.length_b   1.000
_cell.length_c   1.000
_cell.angle_alpha   90.00
_cell.angle_beta   90.00
_cell.angle_gamma   90.00
#
_symmetry.space_group_name_H-M   'P 1'
#
loop_
_entity.id
_entity.type
_entity.pdbx_description
1 polymer ?
#
loop_
_entity_poly.entity_id
_entity_poly.type
_entity_poly.pdbx_seq_one_letter_code
_entity_poly.pdbx_strand_id
1 'polypeptide(L)'
;MVTISPNNPTGAIYPEADLRAVNQLCQERGIYHIHDEAYDYFAYDQTPIFSPRAMGDSGGHTISLYSFSKAYGMAGWRVGYMVIPLELLLAVKKFRIPI
;
A
#
# COMPACT_ATOMS: atom_id res chain seq x y z
N MET A 1 -2.84 2.14 10.71
CA MET A 1 -2.92 3.46 10.05
C MET A 1 -3.08 3.28 8.55
N VAL A 2 -3.79 4.17 7.85
CA VAL A 2 -4.00 4.08 6.40
C VAL A 2 -3.38 5.29 5.72
N THR A 3 -2.67 5.06 4.63
CA THR A 3 -2.12 6.12 3.77
C THR A 3 -2.34 5.74 2.32
N ILE A 4 -2.47 6.74 1.45
CA ILE A 4 -2.71 6.57 0.02
C ILE A 4 -1.72 7.48 -0.69
N SER A 5 -0.81 6.92 -1.49
CA SER A 5 0.22 7.69 -2.21
C SER A 5 0.56 7.01 -3.54
N PRO A 6 0.41 7.69 -4.68
CA PRO A 6 -0.22 9.00 -4.86
C PRO A 6 -1.67 9.06 -4.34
N ASN A 7 -2.02 10.14 -3.65
CA ASN A 7 -3.29 10.28 -2.95
C ASN A 7 -4.45 10.57 -3.91
N ASN A 8 -5.60 9.93 -3.68
CA ASN A 8 -6.88 10.36 -4.20
C ASN A 8 -7.69 10.97 -3.04
N PRO A 9 -8.23 12.21 -3.15
CA PRO A 9 -8.38 13.03 -4.36
C PRO A 9 -7.29 14.07 -4.61
N THR A 10 -6.32 14.24 -3.71
CA THR A 10 -5.43 15.43 -3.74
C THR A 10 -4.29 15.35 -4.74
N GLY A 11 -3.94 14.15 -5.22
CA GLY A 11 -2.74 13.89 -6.01
C GLY A 11 -1.45 13.93 -5.21
N ALA A 12 -1.49 14.17 -3.89
CA ALA A 12 -0.29 14.29 -3.06
C ALA A 12 0.53 12.99 -3.06
N ILE A 13 1.83 13.12 -3.28
CA ILE A 13 2.81 12.03 -3.14
C ILE A 13 3.53 12.25 -1.82
N TYR A 14 3.43 11.28 -0.91
CA TYR A 14 4.10 11.38 0.38
C TYR A 14 5.62 11.16 0.24
N PRO A 15 6.44 12.04 0.83
CA PRO A 15 7.88 11.83 0.92
C PRO A 15 8.23 10.51 1.60
N GLU A 16 9.35 9.91 1.21
CA GLU A 16 9.87 8.68 1.83
C GLU A 16 10.04 8.84 3.36
N ALA A 17 10.53 9.99 3.82
CA ALA A 17 10.74 10.26 5.25
C ALA A 17 9.44 10.17 6.05
N ASP A 18 8.33 10.69 5.51
CA ASP A 18 7.03 10.67 6.17
C ASP A 18 6.47 9.24 6.23
N LEU A 19 6.60 8.49 5.14
CA LEU A 19 6.18 7.10 5.07
C LEU A 19 6.99 6.19 5.99
N ARG A 20 8.30 6.46 6.16
CA ARG A 20 9.15 5.81 7.15
C ARG A 20 8.71 6.11 8.57
N ALA A 21 8.47 7.37 8.90
CA ALA A 21 8.01 7.79 10.23
C ALA A 21 6.65 7.15 10.58
N VAL A 22 5.73 7.11 9.61
CA VAL A 22 4.44 6.42 9.73
C VAL A 22 4.61 4.94 10.02
N ASN A 23 5.53 4.26 9.33
CA ASN A 23 5.74 2.83 9.50
C ASN A 23 6.37 2.51 10.86
N GLN A 24 7.38 3.29 11.25
CA GLN A 24 7.99 3.19 12.57
C GLN A 24 6.95 3.40 13.68
N LEU A 25 6.08 4.41 13.56
CA LEU A 25 4.99 4.61 14.51
C LEU A 25 4.04 3.41 14.57
N CYS A 26 3.74 2.79 13.42
CA CYS A 26 2.90 1.59 13.38
C CYS A 26 3.56 0.42 14.13
N GLN A 27 4.85 0.21 13.90
CA GLN A 27 5.65 -0.82 14.59
C GLN A 27 5.69 -0.57 16.11
N GLU A 28 6.03 0.63 16.56
CA GLU A 28 6.10 1.00 17.98
C GLU A 28 4.76 0.82 18.71
N ARG A 29 3.65 0.98 17.98
CA ARG A 29 2.29 0.84 18.52
C ARG A 29 1.70 -0.57 18.33
N GLY A 30 2.42 -1.48 17.67
CA GLY A 30 1.93 -2.82 17.36
C GLY A 30 0.70 -2.83 16.44
N ILE A 31 0.58 -1.85 15.54
CA ILE A 31 -0.51 -1.74 14.56
C ILE A 31 0.03 -1.89 13.14
N TYR A 32 -0.85 -2.18 12.17
CA TYR A 32 -0.46 -2.26 10.76
C TYR A 32 -0.54 -0.91 10.06
N HIS A 33 0.41 -0.68 9.16
CA HIS A 33 0.40 0.37 8.15
C HIS A 33 -0.19 -0.19 6.86
N ILE A 34 -1.41 0.21 6.51
CA ILE A 34 -2.03 -0.11 5.23
C ILE A 34 -1.69 1.03 4.26
N HIS A 35 -0.95 0.71 3.20
CA HIS A 35 -0.55 1.66 2.17
C HIS A 35 -1.24 1.31 0.86
N ASP A 36 -2.12 2.21 0.40
CA ASP A 36 -2.79 2.08 -0.90
C ASP A 36 -1.91 2.68 -2.00
N GLU A 37 -1.39 1.80 -2.84
CA GLU A 37 -0.49 2.06 -3.96
C GLU A 37 -1.24 1.92 -5.31
N ALA A 38 -2.57 2.04 -5.34
CA ALA A 38 -3.36 1.91 -6.57
C ALA A 38 -2.98 2.89 -7.71
N TYR A 39 -2.22 3.94 -7.39
CA TYR A 39 -1.76 4.97 -8.31
C TYR A 39 -0.23 5.02 -8.44
N ASP A 40 0.51 3.97 -8.07
CA ASP A 40 2.00 3.95 -8.10
C ASP A 40 2.63 4.26 -9.47
N TYR A 41 1.91 4.09 -10.57
CA TYR A 41 2.36 4.50 -11.92
C TYR A 41 2.03 5.96 -12.28
N PHE A 42 1.35 6.71 -11.41
CA PHE A 42 0.92 8.10 -11.63
C PHE A 42 1.87 9.11 -10.96
N ALA A 43 3.18 8.87 -11.02
CA ALA A 43 4.19 9.87 -10.70
C ALA A 43 4.29 10.90 -11.83
N TYR A 44 4.01 12.15 -11.52
CA TYR A 44 4.26 13.28 -12.41
C TYR A 44 5.64 13.90 -12.10
N ASP A 45 6.27 14.50 -13.10
CA ASP A 45 7.48 15.32 -12.97
C ASP A 45 8.69 14.64 -12.32
N GLN A 46 8.86 13.32 -12.55
CA GLN A 46 9.95 12.51 -11.98
C GLN A 46 9.94 12.42 -10.45
N THR A 47 8.83 12.75 -9.79
CA THR A 47 8.71 12.59 -8.34
C THR A 47 8.84 11.11 -7.97
N PRO A 48 9.85 10.71 -7.18
CA PRO A 48 10.02 9.32 -6.80
C PRO A 48 8.87 8.87 -5.90
N ILE A 49 8.23 7.77 -6.26
CA ILE A 49 7.25 7.10 -5.42
C ILE A 49 7.98 6.09 -4.54
N PHE A 50 7.70 6.14 -3.24
CA PHE A 50 8.28 5.25 -2.27
C PHE A 50 7.22 4.29 -1.73
N SER A 51 7.49 2.99 -1.82
CA SER A 51 6.67 1.97 -1.16
C SER A 51 7.30 1.63 0.20
N PRO A 52 6.55 1.76 1.32
CA PRO A 52 6.99 1.30 2.63
C PRO A 52 7.35 -0.20 2.66
N ARG A 53 6.83 -0.99 1.71
CA ARG A 53 7.19 -2.41 1.58
C ARG A 53 8.66 -2.61 1.20
N ALA A 54 9.30 -1.63 0.55
CA ALA A 54 10.71 -1.71 0.18
C ALA A 54 11.66 -1.65 1.38
N MET A 55 11.13 -1.31 2.56
CA MET A 55 11.91 -1.23 3.80
C MET A 55 12.20 -2.65 4.33
N GLY A 56 13.49 -2.99 4.38
CA GLY A 56 13.94 -4.28 4.94
C GLY A 56 13.59 -4.43 6.43
N ASP A 57 13.39 -3.32 7.12
CA ASP A 57 13.00 -3.20 8.53
C ASP A 57 11.52 -2.83 8.72
N SER A 58 10.66 -2.97 7.69
CA SER A 58 9.20 -2.73 7.80
C SER A 58 8.48 -3.55 8.89
N GLY A 59 9.21 -4.43 9.57
CA GLY A 59 8.79 -5.09 10.81
C GLY A 59 7.63 -6.07 10.63
N GLY A 60 7.28 -6.43 9.38
CA GLY A 60 6.05 -7.16 9.11
C GLY A 60 4.79 -6.34 9.43
N HIS A 61 4.89 -5.01 9.50
CA HIS A 61 3.76 -4.14 9.81
C HIS A 61 3.15 -3.47 8.57
N THR A 62 3.74 -3.62 7.39
CA THR A 62 3.22 -3.04 6.15
C THR A 62 2.27 -3.98 5.43
N ILE A 63 1.12 -3.46 5.01
CA ILE A 63 0.20 -4.07 4.04
C ILE A 63 0.11 -3.14 2.83
N SER A 64 0.57 -3.59 1.67
CA SER A 64 0.46 -2.82 0.43
C SER A 64 -0.73 -3.28 -0.39
N LEU A 65 -1.52 -2.34 -0.93
CA LEU A 65 -2.66 -2.61 -1.80
C LEU A 65 -2.39 -2.08 -3.21
N TYR A 66 -2.75 -2.88 -4.22
CA TYR A 66 -2.53 -2.55 -5.63
C TYR A 66 -3.79 -2.79 -6.45
N SER A 67 -3.94 -2.04 -7.56
CA SER A 67 -5.08 -2.17 -8.46
C SER A 67 -4.66 -2.15 -9.92
N PHE A 68 -5.27 -3.02 -10.73
CA PHE A 68 -5.12 -2.97 -12.19
C PHE A 68 -5.96 -1.87 -12.84
N SER A 69 -6.87 -1.26 -12.07
CA SER A 69 -7.87 -0.32 -12.60
C SER A 69 -7.23 0.95 -13.17
N LYS A 70 -6.13 1.42 -12.57
CA LYS A 70 -5.51 2.71 -12.88
C LYS A 70 -4.32 2.54 -13.81
N ALA A 71 -3.33 1.76 -13.39
CA ALA A 71 -2.12 1.52 -14.16
C ALA A 71 -2.37 0.95 -15.56
N TYR A 72 -3.38 0.09 -15.70
CA TYR A 72 -3.67 -0.63 -16.95
C TYR A 72 -5.02 -0.26 -17.58
N GLY A 73 -5.74 0.72 -17.04
CA GLY A 73 -7.08 1.09 -17.53
C GLY A 73 -8.15 -0.01 -17.37
N MET A 74 -7.90 -1.05 -16.57
CA MET A 74 -8.75 -2.24 -16.46
C MET A 74 -9.85 -2.08 -15.39
N ALA A 75 -10.43 -0.88 -15.26
CA ALA A 75 -11.39 -0.60 -14.19
C ALA A 75 -12.60 -1.56 -14.19
N GLY A 76 -13.06 -2.01 -15.36
CA GLY A 76 -14.17 -2.97 -15.49
C GLY A 76 -13.84 -4.41 -15.07
N TRP A 77 -12.56 -4.79 -15.00
CA TRP A 77 -12.14 -6.18 -14.72
C TRP A 77 -12.18 -6.53 -13.24
N ARG A 78 -12.21 -5.51 -12.37
CA ARG A 78 -12.32 -5.66 -10.90
C ARG A 78 -11.19 -6.52 -10.30
N VAL A 79 -9.97 -6.38 -10.83
CA VAL A 79 -8.79 -7.10 -10.33
C VAL A 79 -7.87 -6.15 -9.53
N GLY A 80 -7.42 -6.65 -8.38
CA GLY A 80 -6.42 -6.03 -7.52
C GLY A 80 -5.73 -7.11 -6.68
N TYR A 81 -4.68 -6.73 -5.97
CA TYR A 81 -3.95 -7.63 -5.09
C TYR A 81 -3.40 -6.88 -3.88
N MET A 82 -3.02 -7.64 -2.87
CA MET A 82 -2.37 -7.11 -1.67
C MET A 82 -1.11 -7.90 -1.38
N VAL A 83 -0.10 -7.22 -0.84
CA VAL A 83 1.08 -7.86 -0.27
C VAL A 83 0.98 -7.69 1.25
N ILE A 84 0.98 -8.81 1.96
CA ILE A 84 0.72 -8.87 3.39
C ILE A 84 1.82 -9.65 4.13
N PRO A 85 2.01 -9.39 5.42
CA PRO A 85 2.77 -10.26 6.32
C PRO A 85 2.21 -11.69 6.31
N LEU A 86 3.09 -12.68 6.42
CA LEU A 86 2.72 -14.09 6.26
C LEU A 86 1.73 -14.56 7.34
N GLU A 87 1.85 -14.03 8.55
CA GLU A 87 0.96 -14.30 9.68
C GLU A 87 -0.49 -13.91 9.42
N LEU A 88 -0.74 -12.94 8.52
CA LEU A 88 -2.09 -12.51 8.15
C LEU A 88 -2.74 -13.42 7.09
N LEU A 89 -1.98 -14.31 6.45
CA LEU A 89 -2.44 -15.09 5.29
C LEU A 89 -3.73 -15.88 5.58
N LEU A 90 -3.78 -16.57 6.72
CA LEU A 90 -4.95 -17.38 7.08
C LEU A 90 -6.17 -16.51 7.41
N ALA A 91 -5.96 -15.35 8.04
CA ALA A 91 -7.04 -14.41 8.34
C ALA A 91 -7.62 -13.84 7.05
N VAL A 92 -6.79 -13.37 6.13
CA VAL A 92 -7.21 -12.81 4.84
C VAL A 92 -7.92 -13.85 3.99
N LYS A 93 -7.43 -15.10 3.94
CA LYS A 93 -8.07 -16.18 3.17
C LYS A 93 -9.50 -16.48 3.60
N LYS A 94 -9.87 -16.27 4.86
CA LYS A 94 -11.25 -16.50 5.35
C LYS A 94 -12.25 -15.50 4.74
N PHE A 95 -11.82 -14.27 4.49
CA PHE A 95 -12.67 -13.20 3.96
C PHE A 95 -12.62 -13.08 2.44
N ARG A 96 -11.65 -13.76 1.80
CA ARG A 96 -11.64 -13.87 0.34
C ARG A 96 -12.86 -14.68 -0.09
N ILE A 97 -13.81 -14.02 -0.75
CA ILE A 97 -14.95 -14.68 -1.38
C ILE A 97 -14.39 -15.74 -2.33
N PRO A 98 -14.75 -17.02 -2.19
CA PRO A 98 -14.40 -18.02 -3.17
C PRO A 98 -15.05 -17.62 -4.49
N ILE A 99 -14.21 -17.31 -5.47
CA ILE A 99 -14.58 -17.22 -6.89
C ILE A 99 -14.42 -18.60 -7.51
#